data_AF-A0A945E8D3-F1
#
_entry.id   AF-A0A945E8D3-F1
#
_cell.length_a   1.000
_cell.length_b   1.000
_cell.length_c   1.000
_cell.angle_alpha   90.00
_cell.angle_beta   90.00
_cell.angle_gamma   90.00
#
_symmetry.space_group_name_H-M   'P 1'
#
loop_
_entity.id
_entity.type
_entity.pdbx_description
1 polymer ?
#
loop_
_entity_poly.entity_id
_entity_poly.type
_entity_poly.pdbx_seq_one_letter_code
_entity_poly.pdbx_strand_id
1 'polypeptide(L)' 'VKSRGSVMIVFEDQKSKVEVMDSMEVVPVTSNLGRITAPIIFTSPLQLLSYHVALSRSTDVDKPRNLAKSVTVE' A
#
# COMPACT_ATOMS: atom_id res chain seq x y z
N VAL A 1 -18.76 11.32 -1.45
CA VAL A 1 -18.93 10.69 -0.11
C VAL A 1 -17.79 11.17 0.79
N LYS A 2 -18.03 12.17 1.62
CA LYS A 2 -17.13 12.64 2.69
C LYS A 2 -17.99 13.00 3.88
N SER A 3 -18.20 12.05 4.80
CA SER A 3 -19.03 12.31 5.98
C SER A 3 -18.23 12.47 7.28
N ARG A 4 -16.93 12.10 7.29
CA ARG A 4 -16.10 12.06 8.52
C ARG A 4 -14.64 12.50 8.35
N GLY A 5 -14.30 13.28 7.33
CA GLY A 5 -12.92 13.74 7.12
C GLY A 5 -11.93 12.64 6.66
N SER A 6 -12.42 11.61 5.97
CA SER A 6 -11.58 10.55 5.40
C SER A 6 -10.58 11.10 4.38
N VAL A 7 -9.32 10.67 4.49
CA VAL A 7 -8.27 10.92 3.51
C VAL A 7 -8.09 9.67 2.64
N MET A 8 -7.99 9.85 1.33
CA MET A 8 -7.76 8.78 0.37
C MET A 8 -6.33 8.85 -0.16
N ILE A 9 -5.54 7.79 0.05
CA ILE A 9 -4.20 7.65 -0.53
C ILE A 9 -4.32 6.78 -1.78
N VAL A 10 -3.86 7.30 -2.92
CA VAL A 10 -3.94 6.62 -4.22
C VAL A 10 -2.55 6.43 -4.79
N PHE A 11 -2.14 5.17 -4.93
CA PHE A 11 -0.97 4.82 -5.72
C PHE A 11 -1.37 4.75 -7.19
N GLU A 12 -0.71 5.51 -8.06
CA GLU A 12 -1.05 5.56 -9.48
C GLU A 12 0.12 5.23 -10.42
N ASP A 13 -0.23 4.81 -11.63
CA ASP A 13 0.67 4.97 -12.78
C ASP A 13 0.50 6.39 -13.33
N GLN A 14 1.61 7.09 -13.59
CA GLN A 14 1.59 8.48 -14.05
C GLN A 14 0.79 8.68 -15.35
N LYS A 15 0.63 7.66 -16.19
CA LYS A 15 -0.18 7.75 -17.41
C LYS A 15 -1.68 7.61 -17.16
N SER A 16 -2.11 7.16 -15.98
CA SER A 16 -3.51 7.14 -15.56
C SER A 16 -4.07 8.54 -15.37
N LYS A 17 -3.20 9.55 -15.14
CA LYS A 17 -3.57 10.97 -15.00
C LYS A 17 -4.71 11.15 -13.99
N VAL A 18 -4.58 10.54 -12.81
CA VAL A 18 -5.64 10.64 -11.80
C VAL A 18 -5.74 12.10 -11.35
N GLU A 19 -6.95 12.66 -11.46
CA GLU A 19 -7.21 14.03 -11.02
C GLU A 19 -7.24 14.10 -9.50
N VAL A 20 -6.42 14.98 -8.93
CA VAL A 20 -6.38 15.21 -7.49
C VAL A 20 -7.66 15.93 -7.07
N MET A 21 -8.34 15.35 -6.10
CA MET A 21 -9.50 15.96 -5.44
C MET A 21 -9.14 16.37 -4.01
N ASP A 22 -10.00 17.17 -3.37
CA ASP A 22 -9.83 17.47 -1.95
C ASP A 22 -9.70 16.18 -1.11
N SER A 23 -8.86 16.19 -0.08
CA SER A 23 -8.63 15.04 0.82
C SER A 23 -8.16 13.76 0.10
N MET A 24 -7.50 13.92 -1.05
CA MET A 24 -6.85 12.86 -1.78
C MET A 24 -5.36 13.13 -1.88
N GLU A 25 -4.55 12.12 -1.57
CA GLU A 25 -3.09 12.15 -1.72
C GLU A 25 -2.71 11.16 -2.82
N VAL A 26 -2.18 11.67 -3.93
CA VAL A 26 -1.77 10.85 -5.07
C VAL A 26 -0.27 10.62 -5.02
N VAL A 27 0.13 9.35 -5.03
CA VAL A 27 1.52 8.90 -5.00
C VAL A 27 1.83 8.20 -6.33
N PRO A 28 2.55 8.86 -7.26
CA PRO A 28 2.93 8.23 -8.52
C PRO A 28 4.02 7.18 -8.26
N VAL A 29 3.73 5.91 -8.57
CA VAL A 29 4.64 4.78 -8.32
C VAL A 29 5.30 4.24 -9.57
N THR A 30 4.63 4.35 -10.71
CA THR A 30 5.10 3.79 -11.99
C THR A 30 4.82 4.75 -13.14
N SER A 31 5.51 4.56 -14.26
CA SER A 31 5.24 5.26 -15.50
C SER A 31 5.14 4.26 -16.65
N ASN A 32 3.94 4.07 -17.20
CA ASN A 32 3.67 3.17 -18.33
C ASN A 32 3.75 1.66 -18.00
N LEU A 33 3.16 1.23 -16.89
CA LEU A 33 3.17 -0.18 -16.52
C LEU A 33 2.18 -1.03 -17.34
N GLY A 34 2.63 -2.22 -17.76
CA GLY A 34 1.79 -3.18 -18.46
C GLY A 34 0.74 -3.81 -17.55
N ARG A 35 -0.45 -4.11 -18.11
CA ARG A 35 -1.58 -4.68 -17.35
C ARG A 35 -1.23 -5.98 -16.60
N ILE A 36 -0.38 -6.82 -17.19
CA ILE A 36 0.01 -8.12 -16.61
C ILE A 36 0.94 -7.95 -15.40
N THR A 37 1.86 -6.98 -15.45
CA THR A 37 2.84 -6.75 -14.38
C THR A 37 2.31 -5.83 -13.29
N ALA A 38 1.24 -5.07 -13.55
CA ALA A 38 0.63 -4.16 -12.59
C ALA A 38 0.37 -4.77 -11.21
N PRO A 39 -0.32 -5.92 -11.07
CA PRO A 39 -0.60 -6.48 -9.74
C PRO A 39 0.67 -6.77 -8.93
N ILE A 40 1.73 -7.22 -9.59
CA ILE A 40 3.00 -7.57 -8.93
C ILE A 40 3.70 -6.30 -8.46
N ILE A 41 3.89 -5.31 -9.36
CA ILE A 41 4.64 -4.10 -9.01
C ILE A 41 3.91 -3.24 -7.98
N PHE A 42 2.58 -3.16 -8.05
CA PHE A 42 1.79 -2.43 -7.05
C PHE A 42 1.79 -3.08 -5.67
N THR A 43 2.25 -4.34 -5.51
CA THR A 43 2.44 -4.92 -4.17
C THR A 43 3.65 -4.33 -3.44
N SER A 44 4.71 -3.93 -4.14
CA SER A 44 5.93 -3.37 -3.55
C SER A 44 5.68 -2.11 -2.70
N PRO A 45 4.97 -1.06 -3.18
CA PRO A 45 4.71 0.12 -2.36
C PRO A 45 3.83 -0.20 -1.14
N LEU A 46 2.90 -1.16 -1.26
CA LEU A 46 2.06 -1.59 -0.13
C LEU A 46 2.85 -2.35 0.94
N GLN A 47 3.83 -3.16 0.52
CA GLN A 47 4.76 -3.84 1.42
C GLN A 47 5.64 -2.82 2.16
N LEU A 48 6.18 -1.83 1.45
CA LEU A 48 6.98 -0.75 2.05
C LEU A 48 6.16 0.14 3.00
N LEU A 49 4.91 0.46 2.66
CA LEU A 49 4.00 1.18 3.55
C LEU A 49 3.80 0.41 4.85
N SER A 50 3.52 -0.89 4.76
CA SER A 50 3.34 -1.76 5.93
C SER A 50 4.60 -1.81 6.79
N TYR A 51 5.78 -1.94 6.15
CA TYR A 51 7.07 -1.96 6.82
C TYR A 51 7.35 -0.65 7.58
N HIS A 52 7.20 0.51 6.93
CA HIS A 52 7.45 1.80 7.57
C HIS A 52 6.44 2.14 8.67
N VAL A 53 5.19 1.72 8.52
CA VAL A 53 4.20 1.82 9.60
C VAL A 53 4.60 0.94 10.79
N ALA A 54 5.05 -0.30 10.55
CA ALA A 54 5.49 -1.19 11.61
C ALA A 54 6.72 -0.65 12.37
N LEU A 55 7.70 -0.08 11.66
CA LEU A 55 8.82 0.63 12.27
C LEU A 55 8.36 1.82 13.11
N SER A 56 7.46 2.66 12.56
CA SER A 56 6.92 3.84 13.24
C SER A 56 6.12 3.47 14.50
N ARG A 57 5.49 2.29 14.50
CA ARG A 57 4.74 1.75 15.63
C ARG A 57 5.59 0.89 16.58
N SER A 58 6.89 0.74 16.30
CA SER A 58 7.82 -0.10 17.07
C SER A 58 7.32 -1.53 17.28
N THR A 59 6.67 -2.11 16.27
CA THR A 59 6.23 -3.50 16.28
C THR A 59 7.28 -4.42 15.67
N ASP A 60 7.34 -5.69 16.11
CA ASP A 60 8.23 -6.69 15.52
C ASP A 60 7.78 -7.03 14.09
N VAL A 61 8.59 -6.62 13.11
CA VAL A 61 8.35 -6.82 11.68
C VAL A 61 8.57 -8.27 11.28
N ASP A 62 9.59 -8.92 11.85
CA ASP A 62 10.00 -10.28 11.45
C ASP A 62 9.14 -11.34 12.12
N LYS A 63 8.63 -11.05 13.32
CA LYS A 63 7.79 -11.95 14.12
C LYS A 63 6.53 -11.24 14.61
N PRO A 64 5.56 -10.97 13.72
CA PRO A 64 4.30 -10.35 14.11
C PRO A 64 3.56 -11.20 15.14
N ARG A 65 2.93 -10.53 16.11
CA ARG A 65 2.21 -11.18 17.21
C ARG A 65 1.13 -12.13 16.69
N ASN A 66 1.01 -13.30 17.30
CA ASN A 66 0.01 -14.34 16.99
C ASN A 66 0.18 -15.01 15.60
N LEU A 67 1.30 -14.82 14.91
CA LEU A 67 1.55 -15.45 13.62
C LEU A 67 2.74 -16.42 13.68
N ALA A 68 2.67 -17.45 12.85
CA ALA A 68 3.77 -18.36 12.55
C ALA A 68 4.08 -18.26 11.05
N LYS A 69 5.31 -18.59 10.66
CA LYS A 69 5.72 -18.61 9.25
C LYS A 69 4.92 -19.63 8.42
N SER A 70 4.56 -20.75 9.04
CA SER A 70 3.67 -21.78 8.50
C SER A 70 2.96 -22.48 9.65
N VAL A 71 1.68 -22.79 9.48
CA VAL A 71 0.90 -23.58 10.44
C VAL A 71 0.98 -25.03 10.00
N THR A 72 1.63 -25.88 10.80
CA THR A 72 1.94 -27.28 10.44
C THR A 72 1.26 -28.30 11.35
N VAL A 73 0.46 -27.84 12.32
CA VAL A 73 -0.31 -28.68 13.24
C VAL A 73 -1.79 -28.29 13.11
N GLU A 74 -2.66 -29.30 13.06
CA GLU A 74 -4.12 -29.16 13.07
C GLU A 74 -4.66 -29.07 14.50
#